data_AF-X1ULM6-F1
#
_entry.id   AF-X1ULM6-F1
#
_cell.length_a   1.000
_cell.length_b   1.000
_cell.length_c   1.000
_cell.angle_alpha   90.00
_cell.angle_beta   90.00
_cell.angle_gamma   90.00
#
_symmetry.space_group_name_H-M   'P 1'
#
loop_
_entity.id
_entity.type
_entity.pdbx_description
1 polymer ?
#
loop_
_entity_poly.entity_id
_entity_poly.type
_entity_poly.pdbx_seq_one_letter_code
_entity_poly.pdbx_strand_id
1 'polypeptide(L)'
;MLYKNGRFVLGATRGDGLHGDDITQNLKTIRTIPLKILTDDKELMDIEARGEVFLPKKSFDRLNKKRKKQGLPIFANPRNAAAGTLKLLDSREVAKRGLDIFIHTIPEQPGSKYWN
;
A
#
# COMPACT_ATOMS: atom_id res chain seq x y z
N MET A 1 -0.14 4.75 6.52
CA MET A 1 -1.57 4.38 6.45
C MET A 1 -2.20 4.76 7.77
N LEU A 2 -3.32 5.46 7.75
CA LEU A 2 -4.03 5.91 8.94
C LEU A 2 -5.38 5.20 9.01
N TYR A 3 -5.63 4.60 10.16
CA TYR A 3 -6.94 4.08 10.54
C TYR A 3 -7.56 5.01 11.58
N LYS A 4 -8.85 5.28 11.42
CA LYS A 4 -9.65 5.99 12.42
C LYS A 4 -10.92 5.22 12.71
N ASN A 5 -11.28 5.06 13.97
CA ASN A 5 -12.42 4.24 14.40
C ASN A 5 -12.41 2.85 13.72
N GLY A 6 -11.23 2.24 13.62
CA GLY A 6 -10.99 0.94 13.01
C GLY A 6 -11.12 0.91 11.48
N ARG A 7 -11.32 2.03 10.78
CA ARG A 7 -11.48 2.09 9.31
C ARG A 7 -10.27 2.72 8.63
N PHE A 8 -9.84 2.17 7.49
CA PHE A 8 -8.79 2.76 6.69
C PHE A 8 -9.27 4.07 6.04
N VAL A 9 -8.72 5.20 6.49
CA VAL A 9 -9.18 6.54 6.07
C VAL A 9 -8.21 7.27 5.16
N LEU A 10 -6.89 7.06 5.31
CA LEU A 10 -5.88 7.79 4.54
C LEU A 10 -4.63 6.94 4.34
N GLY A 11 -4.06 6.95 3.15
CA GLY A 11 -2.71 6.47 2.93
C GLY A 11 -1.94 7.38 1.98
N ALA A 12 -0.72 7.72 2.39
CA ALA A 12 0.13 8.66 1.69
C ALA A 12 1.50 8.05 1.40
N THR A 13 2.15 8.54 0.34
CA THR A 13 3.58 8.28 0.11
C THR A 13 4.43 9.05 1.14
N ARG A 14 5.70 8.66 1.28
CA ARG A 14 6.63 9.35 2.20
C ARG A 14 6.95 10.79 1.76
N GLY A 15 7.03 11.02 0.44
CA GLY A 15 7.50 12.28 -0.15
C GLY A 15 8.79 12.80 0.51
N ASP A 16 8.79 14.06 0.95
CA ASP A 16 9.92 14.71 1.64
C ASP A 16 9.93 14.49 3.16
N GLY A 17 8.96 13.74 3.70
CA GLY A 17 8.75 13.51 5.12
C GLY A 17 7.78 14.50 5.79
N LEU A 18 7.47 15.62 5.13
CA LEU A 18 6.46 16.60 5.56
C LEU A 18 5.23 16.54 4.65
N HIS A 19 5.43 16.39 3.34
CA HIS A 19 4.41 16.30 2.31
C HIS A 19 4.55 15.00 1.53
N GLY A 20 3.42 14.33 1.31
CA GLY A 20 3.31 13.12 0.51
C GLY A 20 2.05 13.15 -0.35
N ASP A 21 2.01 12.27 -1.36
CA ASP A 21 0.86 12.15 -2.25
C ASP A 21 -0.22 11.29 -1.59
N ASP A 22 -1.48 11.75 -1.61
CA ASP A 22 -2.62 10.92 -1.25
C ASP A 22 -2.80 9.81 -2.30
N ILE A 23 -2.55 8.57 -1.86
CA ILE A 23 -2.69 7.36 -2.66
C ILE A 23 -3.73 6.40 -2.05
N THR A 24 -4.67 6.94 -1.27
CA THR A 24 -5.67 6.16 -0.51
C THR A 24 -6.44 5.21 -1.41
N GLN A 25 -6.92 5.70 -2.56
CA GLN A 25 -7.68 4.86 -3.50
C GLN A 25 -6.83 3.75 -4.12
N ASN A 26 -5.54 4.00 -4.36
CA ASN A 26 -4.62 3.01 -4.89
C ASN A 26 -4.31 1.93 -3.84
N LEU A 27 -4.07 2.33 -2.59
CA LEU A 27 -3.84 1.39 -1.48
C LEU A 27 -5.07 0.54 -1.16
N LYS A 28 -6.29 1.08 -1.27
CA LYS A 28 -7.53 0.30 -1.09
C LYS A 28 -7.68 -0.88 -2.06
N THR A 29 -6.90 -0.91 -3.15
CA THR A 29 -6.90 -2.02 -4.11
C THR A 29 -5.95 -3.16 -3.74
N ILE A 30 -5.05 -2.94 -2.77
CA ILE A 30 -4.10 -3.94 -2.31
C ILE A 30 -4.81 -4.87 -1.33
N ARG A 31 -5.02 -6.12 -1.73
CA ARG A 31 -5.86 -7.10 -1.00
C ARG A 31 -5.40 -7.37 0.43
N THR A 32 -4.11 -7.28 0.70
CA THR A 32 -3.51 -7.51 2.02
C THR A 32 -3.69 -6.32 2.97
N ILE A 33 -4.14 -5.15 2.48
CA ILE A 33 -4.53 -4.03 3.32
C ILE A 33 -5.98 -4.24 3.79
N PRO A 34 -6.22 -4.42 5.10
CA PRO A 34 -7.57 -4.50 5.61
C PRO A 34 -8.25 -3.13 5.53
N LEU A 35 -9.49 -3.05 5.03
CA LEU A 35 -10.25 -1.79 5.04
C LEU A 35 -10.84 -1.48 6.42
N LYS A 36 -10.93 -2.50 7.28
CA LYS A 36 -11.34 -2.41 8.68
C LYS A 36 -10.40 -3.27 9.54
N ILE A 37 -9.98 -2.76 10.68
CA ILE A 37 -9.20 -3.52 11.67
C ILE A 37 -10.04 -4.68 12.18
N LEU A 38 -9.44 -5.87 12.23
CA LEU A 38 -10.08 -7.15 12.54
C LEU A 38 -9.81 -7.55 14.00
N THR A 39 -10.11 -6.65 14.93
CA THR A 39 -9.99 -6.88 16.39
C THR A 39 -11.08 -6.10 17.12
N ASP A 40 -11.40 -6.53 18.34
CA ASP A 40 -12.30 -5.80 19.25
C ASP A 40 -11.53 -4.89 20.23
N ASP A 41 -10.20 -4.89 20.17
CA ASP A 41 -9.37 -4.04 21.02
C ASP A 41 -9.53 -2.56 20.65
N LYS A 42 -10.16 -1.80 21.53
CA LYS A 42 -10.46 -0.38 21.34
C LYS A 42 -9.20 0.48 21.24
N GLU A 43 -8.09 0.05 21.84
CA GLU A 43 -6.83 0.79 21.78
C GLU A 43 -6.20 0.75 20.38
N LEU A 44 -6.57 -0.24 19.55
CA LEU A 44 -6.08 -0.39 18.18
C LEU A 44 -6.93 0.35 17.13
N MET A 45 -7.99 1.07 17.53
CA MET A 45 -8.95 1.64 16.58
C MET A 45 -8.42 2.87 15.84
N ASP A 46 -7.49 3.59 16.45
CA ASP A 46 -6.88 4.79 15.88
C ASP A 46 -5.36 4.59 15.82
N ILE A 47 -4.87 4.14 14.67
CA ILE A 47 -3.44 3.82 14.48
C ILE A 47 -2.90 4.33 13.16
N GLU A 48 -1.63 4.72 13.18
CA GLU A 48 -0.82 4.85 11.96
C GLU A 48 0.02 3.57 11.76
N ALA A 49 0.01 3.04 10.55
CA ALA A 49 0.88 1.94 10.13
C ALA A 49 1.74 2.37 8.93
N ARG A 50 3.03 2.11 9.02
CA ARG A 50 4.02 2.34 7.96
C ARG A 50 4.46 1.02 7.37
N GLY A 51 4.60 1.00 6.05
CA GLY A 51 4.92 -0.19 5.30
C GLY A 51 5.51 0.13 3.94
N GLU A 52 6.05 -0.90 3.32
CA GLU A 52 6.60 -0.85 1.97
C GLU A 52 5.66 -1.58 1.02
N VAL A 53 5.20 -0.88 -0.02
CA VAL A 53 4.43 -1.49 -1.10
C VAL A 53 5.39 -2.04 -2.14
N PHE A 54 5.18 -3.29 -2.53
CA PHE A 54 6.03 -3.97 -3.50
C PHE A 54 5.21 -4.71 -4.55
N LEU A 55 5.88 -5.12 -5.63
CA LEU A 55 5.30 -5.96 -6.66
C LEU A 55 5.91 -7.36 -6.56
N PRO A 56 5.14 -8.39 -6.14
CA PRO A 56 5.64 -9.76 -6.06
C PRO A 56 6.21 -10.24 -7.40
N LYS A 57 7.27 -11.07 -7.38
CA LYS A 57 7.96 -11.57 -8.59
C LYS A 57 6.98 -12.13 -9.64
N LYS A 58 6.04 -12.98 -9.21
CA LYS A 58 5.00 -13.56 -10.12
C LYS A 58 4.13 -12.48 -10.79
N SER A 59 3.78 -11.42 -10.06
CA SER A 59 3.01 -10.29 -10.61
C SER A 59 3.84 -9.45 -11.56
N PHE A 60 5.12 -9.21 -11.24
CA PHE A 60 6.07 -8.52 -12.11
C PHE A 60 6.29 -9.26 -13.44
N ASP A 61 6.54 -10.58 -13.39
CA ASP A 61 6.75 -11.39 -14.59
C ASP A 61 5.49 -11.38 -15.49
N ARG A 62 4.30 -11.51 -14.89
CA ARG A 62 3.02 -11.41 -15.61
C ARG A 62 2.84 -10.03 -16.26
N LEU A 63 3.17 -8.96 -15.54
CA LEU A 63 3.08 -7.59 -16.03
C LEU A 63 4.00 -7.37 -17.24
N ASN A 64 5.27 -7.74 -17.13
CA ASN A 64 6.23 -7.60 -18.22
C ASN A 64 5.87 -8.49 -19.43
N LYS A 65 5.36 -9.71 -19.20
CA LYS A 65 4.84 -10.57 -20.27
C LYS A 65 3.70 -9.90 -21.04
N LYS A 66 2.77 -9.25 -20.33
CA LYS A 66 1.66 -8.48 -20.96
C LYS A 66 2.21 -7.29 -21.77
N ARG A 67 3.12 -6.52 -21.20
CA ARG A 67 3.72 -5.35 -21.87
C ARG A 67 4.49 -5.73 -23.13
N LYS A 68 5.31 -6.79 -23.06
CA LYS A 68 6.06 -7.33 -24.22
C LYS A 68 5.13 -7.74 -25.35
N LYS A 69 4.01 -8.42 -25.03
CA LYS A 69 2.99 -8.79 -26.02
C LYS A 69 2.31 -7.59 -26.69
N GLN A 70 2.26 -6.46 -25.99
CA GLN A 70 1.69 -5.20 -26.49
C GLN A 70 2.73 -4.29 -27.17
N GLY A 71 3.99 -4.75 -27.34
CA GLY A 71 5.07 -3.92 -27.88
C GLY A 71 5.49 -2.77 -26.97
N LEU A 72 5.09 -2.77 -25.70
CA LEU A 72 5.42 -1.71 -24.75
C LEU A 72 6.77 -1.98 -24.06
N PRO A 73 7.52 -0.92 -23.68
CA PRO A 73 8.74 -1.07 -22.89
C PRO A 73 8.47 -1.83 -21.60
N ILE A 74 9.29 -2.83 -21.28
CA ILE A 74 9.19 -3.58 -20.03
C ILE A 74 9.77 -2.79 -18.86
N PHE A 75 9.34 -3.09 -17.64
CA PHE A 75 9.96 -2.54 -16.44
C PHE A 75 11.28 -3.25 -16.15
N ALA A 76 12.31 -2.49 -15.79
CA ALA A 76 13.64 -3.02 -15.48
C ALA A 76 13.66 -3.87 -14.19
N ASN A 77 12.89 -3.50 -13.17
CA ASN A 77 12.83 -4.21 -11.90
C ASN A 77 11.46 -4.04 -11.21
N PRO A 78 11.11 -4.88 -10.22
CA PRO A 78 9.84 -4.80 -9.51
C PRO A 78 9.62 -3.49 -8.75
N ARG A 79 10.68 -2.88 -8.23
CA ARG A 79 10.61 -1.60 -7.50
C ARG A 79 10.09 -0.48 -8.40
N ASN A 80 10.65 -0.34 -9.60
CA ASN A 80 10.22 0.67 -10.58
C ASN A 80 8.79 0.41 -11.05
N ALA A 81 8.42 -0.86 -11.24
CA ALA A 81 7.05 -1.24 -11.60
C ALA A 81 6.05 -0.89 -10.50
N ALA A 82 6.38 -1.13 -9.23
CA ALA A 82 5.54 -0.79 -8.09
C ALA A 82 5.37 0.73 -7.94
N ALA A 83 6.48 1.48 -7.96
CA ALA A 83 6.46 2.94 -7.87
C ALA A 83 5.66 3.59 -9.01
N GLY A 84 5.86 3.13 -10.25
CA GLY A 84 5.08 3.60 -11.39
C GLY A 84 3.60 3.23 -11.31
N THR A 85 3.28 2.07 -10.74
CA THR A 85 1.90 1.64 -10.51
C THR A 85 1.18 2.53 -9.51
N LEU A 86 1.81 2.85 -8.37
CA LEU A 86 1.20 3.66 -7.32
C LEU A 86 0.89 5.09 -7.74
N LYS A 87 1.55 5.59 -8.79
CA LYS A 87 1.32 6.92 -9.37
C LYS A 87 0.20 6.96 -10.42
N LEU A 88 -0.42 5.82 -10.75
CA LEU A 88 -1.55 5.80 -11.68
C LEU A 88 -2.76 6.50 -11.05
N LEU A 89 -3.41 7.36 -11.83
CA LEU A 89 -4.61 8.09 -11.40
C LEU A 89 -5.85 7.19 -11.29
N ASP A 90 -5.94 6.16 -12.14
CA ASP A 90 -7.04 5.19 -12.11
C ASP A 90 -6.69 3.99 -11.22
N SER A 91 -7.30 3.93 -10.04
CA SER A 91 -7.11 2.82 -9.08
C SER A 91 -7.53 1.46 -9.65
N ARG A 92 -8.42 1.40 -10.65
CA ARG A 92 -8.79 0.14 -11.31
C ARG A 92 -7.62 -0.45 -12.10
N GLU A 93 -6.71 0.39 -12.61
CA GLU A 93 -5.48 -0.08 -13.24
C GLU A 93 -4.45 -0.55 -12.22
N VAL A 94 -4.43 0.06 -11.03
CA VAL A 94 -3.60 -0.37 -9.89
C VAL A 94 -4.01 -1.76 -9.41
N ALA A 95 -5.31 -1.99 -9.23
CA ALA A 95 -5.88 -3.27 -8.79
C ALA A 95 -5.43 -4.45 -9.68
N LYS A 96 -5.29 -4.22 -10.98
CA LYS A 96 -4.87 -5.24 -11.96
C LYS A 96 -3.38 -5.62 -11.84
N ARG A 97 -2.55 -4.80 -11.19
CA ARG A 97 -1.10 -5.05 -11.09
C ARG A 97 -0.78 -6.11 -10.06
N GLY A 98 -1.62 -6.29 -9.05
CA GLY A 98 -1.39 -7.25 -7.96
C GLY A 98 -0.19 -6.86 -7.11
N LEU A 99 -0.20 -5.60 -6.65
CA LEU A 99 0.69 -5.11 -5.61
C LEU A 99 0.40 -5.81 -4.27
N ASP A 100 1.39 -5.77 -3.39
CA ASP A 100 1.31 -6.25 -2.03
C ASP A 100 2.01 -5.27 -1.08
N ILE A 101 1.84 -5.43 0.22
CA ILE A 101 2.43 -4.55 1.24
C ILE A 101 3.03 -5.36 2.38
N PHE A 102 4.13 -4.85 2.93
CA PHE A 102 4.69 -5.32 4.19
C PHE A 102 4.66 -4.18 5.22
N ILE A 103 4.02 -4.40 6.37
CA ILE A 103 3.96 -3.44 7.47
C ILE A 103 5.14 -3.68 8.41
N HIS A 104 5.91 -2.65 8.70
CA HIS A 104 7.14 -2.77 9.51
C HIS A 104 7.17 -1.84 10.72
N THR A 105 6.30 -0.83 10.79
CA THR A 105 6.34 0.15 11.90
C THR A 105 4.96 0.69 12.21
N ILE A 106 4.68 0.79 13.51
CA ILE A 106 3.62 1.61 14.08
C ILE A 106 4.34 2.74 14.83
N PRO A 107 4.31 3.99 14.33
CA PRO A 107 5.14 5.06 14.89
C PRO A 107 4.66 5.56 16.26
N GLU A 108 3.35 5.46 16.51
CA GLU A 108 2.73 5.77 17.79
C GLU A 108 2.19 4.48 18.39
N GLN A 109 2.61 4.13 19.60
CA GLN A 109 2.07 2.95 20.26
C GLN A 109 0.58 3.13 20.55
N PRO A 110 -0.26 2.15 20.22
CA PRO A 110 -1.69 2.23 20.47
C PRO A 110 -1.98 2.00 21.95
N GLY A 111 -2.47 3.00 22.68
CA GLY A 111 -2.95 2.85 24.05
C GLY A 111 -1.92 2.41 25.09
N SER A 112 -2.35 2.33 26.36
CA SER A 112 -1.47 2.07 27.50
C SER A 112 -1.19 0.59 27.72
N LYS A 113 -2.00 -0.32 27.18
CA LYS A 113 -1.81 -1.78 27.31
C LYS A 113 -0.53 -2.27 26.65
N TYR A 114 -0.03 -1.52 25.67
CA TYR A 114 1.18 -1.84 24.91
C TYR A 114 2.42 -1.13 25.48
N TRP A 115 2.28 -0.49 26.65
CA TRP A 115 3.36 0.06 27.47
C TRP A 115 3.92 -1.03 28.40
N ASN A 116 5.04 -1.65 28.04
CA ASN A 116 5.90 -2.44 28.94
C ASN A 116 7.33 -2.45 28.41
#